data_AF-A0A843SQP3-F1
#
_entry.id   AF-A0A843SQP3-F1
#
_cell.length_a   1.000
_cell.length_b   1.000
_cell.length_c   1.000
_cell.angle_alpha   90.00
_cell.angle_beta   90.00
_cell.angle_gamma   90.00
#
_symmetry.space_group_name_H-M   'P 1'
#
loop_
_entity.id
_entity.type
_entity.pdbx_description
1 polymer ?
#
loop_
_entity_poly.entity_id
_entity_poly.type
_entity_poly.pdbx_seq_one_letter_code
_entity_poly.pdbx_strand_id
1 'polypeptide(L)'
;MHRHEMSYEAGLLDFAEAPRAHAAAFGASPGATLALFLGSNIGNFDRPAAEAFLNAIRAPLHPGDALLIGADLVKPAGDLLLAYDDPLGVTTAFNRNVLCHINRVLDGDFDISRFGHRAVWNAAESRVEMHLVSLARQRVRVASANVDIVLEDGETIWTESSYKFERRDVIRRLQAAAFEAVDQWVDEAAQFALTLARAT
;
A
#
# COMPACT_ATOMS: atom_id res chain seq x y z
N MET A 1 -14.37 -12.03 20.81
CA MET A 1 -13.19 -11.19 20.50
C MET A 1 -13.58 -10.35 19.30
N HIS A 2 -13.91 -9.06 19.50
CA HIS A 2 -14.28 -8.19 18.40
C HIS A 2 -13.04 -7.90 17.57
N ARG A 3 -12.98 -8.43 16.35
CA ARG A 3 -11.96 -8.06 15.36
C ARG A 3 -12.30 -6.65 14.89
N HIS A 4 -11.52 -5.67 15.32
CA HIS A 4 -11.52 -4.35 14.68
C HIS A 4 -10.68 -4.46 13.40
N GLU A 5 -11.24 -5.12 12.38
CA GLU A 5 -10.73 -5.12 11.02
C GLU A 5 -11.64 -4.21 10.20
N MET A 6 -11.07 -3.14 9.67
CA MET A 6 -11.77 -2.15 8.87
C MET A 6 -10.84 -1.72 7.74
N SER A 7 -11.38 -1.56 6.53
CA SER A 7 -10.59 -1.04 5.41
C SER A 7 -10.25 0.44 5.65
N TYR A 8 -9.27 0.97 4.91
CA TYR A 8 -8.94 2.39 5.02
C TYR A 8 -10.15 3.27 4.70
N GLU A 9 -10.93 2.91 3.67
CA GLU A 9 -12.11 3.65 3.23
C GLU A 9 -13.19 3.63 4.31
N ALA A 10 -13.49 2.46 4.88
CA ALA A 10 -14.47 2.33 5.94
C ALA A 10 -14.04 3.11 7.19
N GLY A 11 -12.74 3.14 7.52
CA GLY A 11 -12.23 3.94 8.63
C GLY A 11 -12.25 5.44 8.39
N LEU A 12 -11.99 5.88 7.16
CA LEU A 12 -12.10 7.28 6.77
C LEU A 12 -13.55 7.75 6.80
N LEU A 13 -14.49 6.91 6.36
CA LEU A 13 -15.93 7.21 6.43
C LEU A 13 -16.42 7.29 7.88
N ASP A 14 -16.05 6.32 8.73
CA ASP A 14 -16.39 6.33 10.16
C ASP A 14 -15.83 7.60 10.84
N PHE A 15 -14.60 7.98 10.53
CA PHE A 15 -14.01 9.23 11.01
C PHE A 15 -14.75 10.48 10.50
N ALA A 16 -15.13 10.52 9.22
CA ALA A 16 -15.88 11.62 8.62
C ALA A 16 -17.26 11.82 9.26
N GLU A 17 -17.90 10.73 9.71
CA GLU A 17 -19.20 10.73 10.36
C GLU A 17 -19.13 10.96 11.88
N ALA A 18 -17.99 10.67 12.50
CA ALA A 18 -17.78 10.78 13.96
C ALA A 18 -16.87 11.93 14.45
N PRO A 19 -16.74 13.11 13.78
CA PRO A 19 -15.60 14.02 14.00
C PRO A 19 -15.51 14.64 15.40
N ARG A 20 -16.50 14.43 16.29
CA ARG A 20 -16.51 14.98 17.66
C ARG A 20 -16.99 14.04 18.77
N ALA A 21 -17.50 12.86 18.45
CA ALA A 21 -17.99 11.94 19.50
C ALA A 21 -16.83 11.32 20.29
N HIS A 22 -15.72 10.97 19.62
CA HIS A 22 -14.55 10.40 20.26
C HIS A 22 -13.77 11.41 21.11
N ALA A 23 -13.55 12.65 20.63
CA ALA A 23 -12.86 13.68 21.41
C ALA A 23 -13.64 14.12 22.66
N ALA A 24 -14.97 14.19 22.56
CA ALA A 24 -15.85 14.49 23.70
C ALA A 24 -15.83 13.37 24.76
N ALA A 25 -15.65 12.11 24.35
CA ALA A 25 -15.54 10.98 25.27
C ALA A 25 -14.26 11.01 26.13
N PHE A 26 -13.21 11.71 25.66
CA PHE A 26 -11.94 11.85 26.39
C PHE A 26 -11.73 13.21 27.07
N GLY A 27 -12.75 14.09 27.09
CA GLY A 27 -12.70 15.37 27.80
C GLY A 27 -11.65 16.37 27.26
N ALA A 28 -11.17 16.16 26.03
CA ALA A 28 -10.18 17.04 25.40
C ALA A 28 -10.88 18.24 24.75
N SER A 29 -10.28 19.44 24.86
CA SER A 29 -10.62 20.56 23.99
C SER A 29 -10.46 20.15 22.52
N PRO A 30 -11.21 20.72 21.56
CA PRO A 30 -11.09 20.34 20.16
C PRO A 30 -9.72 20.81 19.63
N GLY A 31 -8.71 19.98 19.82
CA GLY A 31 -7.37 20.15 19.27
C GLY A 31 -7.35 19.82 17.79
N ALA A 32 -6.29 20.25 17.11
CA ALA A 32 -6.07 19.87 15.72
C ALA A 32 -5.83 18.35 15.61
N THR A 33 -6.43 17.73 14.61
CA THR A 33 -6.24 16.31 14.29
C THR A 33 -4.94 16.13 13.52
N LEU A 34 -4.17 15.10 13.87
CA LEU A 34 -3.03 14.62 13.07
C LEU A 34 -3.33 13.22 12.53
N ALA A 35 -3.60 13.12 11.24
CA ALA A 35 -3.72 11.85 10.53
C ALA A 35 -2.31 11.28 10.25
N LEU A 36 -2.14 9.99 10.47
CA LEU A 36 -0.87 9.28 10.24
C LEU A 36 -1.05 8.26 9.13
N PHE A 37 -0.26 8.35 8.07
CA PHE A 37 -0.21 7.35 7.01
C PHE A 37 1.23 6.95 6.70
N LEU A 38 1.70 5.91 7.39
CA LEU A 38 3.11 5.56 7.49
C LEU A 38 3.46 4.31 6.68
N GLY A 39 4.75 3.97 6.62
CA GLY A 39 5.25 2.74 6.00
C GLY A 39 5.25 2.73 4.47
N SER A 40 5.02 3.87 3.81
CA SER A 40 4.93 3.98 2.35
C SER A 40 3.81 3.13 1.72
N ASN A 41 2.74 2.86 2.46
CA ASN A 41 1.54 2.21 1.93
C ASN A 41 0.88 2.99 0.78
N ILE A 42 1.14 4.30 0.68
CA ILE A 42 0.75 5.11 -0.49
C ILE A 42 1.33 4.57 -1.79
N GLY A 43 2.49 3.91 -1.72
CA GLY A 43 3.14 3.26 -2.85
C GLY A 43 2.40 2.04 -3.37
N ASN A 44 1.41 1.50 -2.66
CA ASN A 44 0.65 0.34 -3.12
C ASN A 44 -0.49 0.69 -4.07
N PHE A 45 -0.77 1.98 -4.23
CA PHE A 45 -1.78 2.51 -5.13
C PHE A 45 -1.11 2.97 -6.43
N ASP A 46 -1.78 2.72 -7.56
CA ASP A 46 -1.42 3.39 -8.79
C ASP A 46 -1.64 4.91 -8.68
N ARG A 47 -1.15 5.69 -9.66
CA ARG A 47 -1.17 7.15 -9.55
C ARG A 47 -2.59 7.71 -9.36
N PRO A 48 -3.62 7.29 -10.13
CA PRO A 48 -4.99 7.74 -9.90
C PRO A 48 -5.54 7.33 -8.53
N ALA A 49 -5.31 6.09 -8.08
CA ALA A 49 -5.80 5.62 -6.79
C ALA A 49 -5.11 6.32 -5.61
N ALA A 50 -3.82 6.61 -5.72
CA ALA A 50 -3.08 7.37 -4.70
C ALA A 50 -3.63 8.80 -4.56
N GLU A 51 -3.96 9.45 -5.68
CA GLU A 51 -4.57 10.79 -5.68
C GLU A 51 -5.98 10.77 -5.09
N ALA A 52 -6.80 9.80 -5.48
CA ALA A 52 -8.12 9.60 -4.90
C ALA A 52 -8.03 9.33 -3.38
N PHE A 53 -7.06 8.55 -2.95
CA PHE A 53 -6.84 8.23 -1.55
C PHE A 53 -6.41 9.45 -0.72
N LEU A 54 -5.47 10.27 -1.23
CA LEU A 54 -5.08 11.52 -0.56
C LEU A 54 -6.28 12.48 -0.44
N ASN A 55 -7.14 12.55 -1.45
CA ASN A 55 -8.37 13.33 -1.39
C ASN A 55 -9.37 12.75 -0.36
N ALA A 56 -9.46 11.43 -0.24
CA ALA A 56 -10.28 10.77 0.78
C ALA A 56 -9.78 11.05 2.21
N ILE A 57 -8.46 11.13 2.41
CA ILE A 57 -7.87 11.59 3.69
C ILE A 57 -8.17 13.07 3.92
N ARG A 58 -8.06 13.91 2.88
CA ARG A 58 -8.30 15.35 2.98
C ARG A 58 -9.75 15.65 3.38
N ALA A 59 -10.72 14.96 2.80
CA ALA A 59 -12.14 15.28 2.91
C ALA A 59 -12.66 15.47 4.35
N PRO A 60 -12.35 14.60 5.33
CA PRO A 60 -12.83 14.78 6.71
C PRO A 60 -11.97 15.71 7.58
N LEU A 61 -10.82 16.20 7.10
CA LEU A 61 -9.95 17.09 7.86
C LEU A 61 -10.39 18.56 7.75
N HIS A 62 -10.36 19.28 8.86
CA HIS A 62 -10.64 20.71 8.90
C HIS A 62 -9.37 21.51 8.57
N PRO A 63 -9.50 22.75 8.06
CA PRO A 63 -8.36 23.65 7.94
C PRO A 63 -7.62 23.79 9.28
N GLY A 64 -6.32 23.54 9.27
CA GLY A 64 -5.47 23.53 10.46
C GLY A 64 -5.13 22.14 11.00
N ASP A 65 -5.91 21.11 10.65
CA ASP A 65 -5.54 19.70 10.85
C ASP A 65 -4.32 19.35 9.97
N ALA A 66 -3.68 18.22 10.26
CA ALA A 66 -2.46 17.81 9.59
C ALA A 66 -2.47 16.33 9.19
N LEU A 67 -1.64 16.02 8.18
CA LEU A 67 -1.29 14.69 7.73
C LEU A 67 0.23 14.52 7.86
N LEU A 68 0.67 13.46 8.53
CA LEU A 68 2.04 12.97 8.46
C LEU A 68 2.05 11.72 7.57
N ILE A 69 2.69 11.82 6.41
CA ILE A 69 2.78 10.73 5.44
C ILE A 69 4.22 10.25 5.26
N GLY A 70 4.41 8.93 5.25
CA GLY A 70 5.66 8.28 4.91
C GLY A 70 5.67 7.81 3.46
N ALA A 71 6.77 8.06 2.75
CA ALA A 71 6.97 7.61 1.37
C ALA A 71 8.40 7.10 1.16
N ASP A 72 8.50 5.90 0.59
CA ASP A 72 9.76 5.29 0.20
C ASP A 72 10.28 5.94 -1.08
N LEU A 73 11.54 6.38 -1.06
CA LEU A 73 12.11 7.14 -2.16
C LEU A 73 12.80 6.25 -3.19
N VAL A 74 12.96 6.78 -4.39
CA VAL A 74 13.80 6.16 -5.42
C VAL A 74 15.23 6.04 -4.90
N LYS A 75 15.82 4.86 -5.09
CA LYS A 75 17.19 4.51 -4.70
C LYS A 75 17.75 3.48 -5.71
N PRO A 76 19.02 3.04 -5.60
CA PRO A 76 19.60 2.08 -6.53
C PRO A 76 18.71 0.83 -6.70
N ALA A 77 18.55 0.38 -7.95
CA ALA A 77 17.63 -0.72 -8.26
C ALA A 77 18.00 -2.03 -7.54
N GLY A 78 19.28 -2.27 -7.28
CA GLY A 78 19.74 -3.44 -6.51
C GLY A 78 19.20 -3.43 -5.08
N ASP A 79 19.21 -2.27 -4.42
CA ASP A 79 18.70 -2.13 -3.05
C ASP A 79 17.17 -2.29 -3.01
N LEU A 80 16.48 -1.73 -4.02
CA LEU A 80 15.05 -1.91 -4.19
C LEU A 80 14.71 -3.39 -4.40
N LEU A 81 15.40 -4.09 -5.27
CA LEU A 81 15.13 -5.50 -5.52
C LEU A 81 15.46 -6.36 -4.30
N LEU A 82 16.56 -6.10 -3.59
CA LEU A 82 16.93 -6.85 -2.39
C LEU A 82 15.89 -6.74 -1.27
N ALA A 83 15.19 -5.62 -1.17
CA ALA A 83 14.11 -5.43 -0.20
C ALA A 83 12.84 -6.24 -0.53
N TYR A 84 12.68 -6.67 -1.79
CA TYR A 84 11.50 -7.40 -2.26
C TYR A 84 11.82 -8.84 -2.71
N ASP A 85 13.09 -9.20 -2.80
CA ASP A 85 13.59 -10.55 -3.11
C ASP A 85 14.73 -10.88 -2.13
N ASP A 86 14.38 -10.91 -0.85
CA ASP A 86 15.35 -11.12 0.21
C ASP A 86 15.93 -12.55 0.19
N PRO A 87 17.21 -12.73 0.52
CA PRO A 87 17.88 -14.03 0.48
C PRO A 87 17.37 -15.02 1.53
N LEU A 88 16.61 -14.55 2.53
CA LEU A 88 15.97 -15.41 3.53
C LEU A 88 14.66 -16.01 3.02
N GLY A 89 14.14 -15.55 1.88
CA GLY A 89 12.92 -16.04 1.26
C GLY A 89 11.65 -15.60 1.97
N VAL A 90 11.71 -14.60 2.85
CA VAL A 90 10.56 -14.14 3.64
C VAL A 90 9.51 -13.49 2.72
N THR A 91 9.95 -12.65 1.78
CA THR A 91 9.08 -11.96 0.82
C THR A 91 8.49 -12.94 -0.19
N THR A 92 9.24 -13.97 -0.59
CA THR A 92 8.72 -15.08 -1.38
C THR A 92 7.57 -15.79 -0.66
N ALA A 93 7.74 -16.11 0.62
CA ALA A 93 6.70 -16.75 1.43
C ALA A 93 5.48 -15.83 1.61
N PHE A 94 5.71 -14.54 1.86
CA PHE A 94 4.66 -13.52 1.95
C PHE A 94 3.85 -13.43 0.65
N ASN A 95 4.50 -13.36 -0.51
CA ASN A 95 3.81 -13.26 -1.80
C ASN A 95 2.97 -14.51 -2.09
N ARG A 96 3.55 -15.71 -1.91
CA ARG A 96 2.85 -16.99 -2.11
C ARG A 96 1.64 -17.17 -1.17
N ASN A 97 1.64 -16.50 -0.02
CA ASN A 97 0.55 -16.60 0.95
C ASN A 97 -0.80 -16.11 0.39
N VAL A 98 -0.83 -15.25 -0.64
CA VAL A 98 -2.09 -14.87 -1.30
C VAL A 98 -2.81 -16.09 -1.89
N LEU A 99 -2.05 -17.03 -2.48
CA LEU A 99 -2.60 -18.26 -3.03
C LEU A 99 -3.08 -19.20 -1.92
N CYS A 100 -2.31 -19.32 -0.82
CA CYS A 100 -2.74 -20.06 0.37
C CYS A 100 -4.06 -19.48 0.94
N HIS A 101 -4.19 -18.16 0.93
CA HIS A 101 -5.39 -17.48 1.41
C HIS A 101 -6.59 -17.76 0.51
N ILE A 102 -6.42 -17.68 -0.82
CA ILE A 102 -7.46 -18.02 -1.79
C ILE A 102 -7.90 -19.47 -1.62
N ASN A 103 -6.95 -20.41 -1.49
CA ASN A 103 -7.27 -21.83 -1.24
C ASN A 103 -8.15 -22.00 -0.01
N ARG A 104 -7.78 -21.32 1.09
CA ARG A 104 -8.50 -21.43 2.37
C ARG A 104 -9.88 -20.76 2.36
N VAL A 105 -10.00 -19.59 1.76
CA VAL A 105 -11.21 -18.74 1.90
C VAL A 105 -12.19 -18.92 0.74
N LEU A 106 -11.70 -19.27 -0.45
CA LEU A 106 -12.50 -19.36 -1.67
C LEU A 106 -12.52 -20.77 -2.29
N ASP A 107 -12.03 -21.78 -1.56
CA ASP A 107 -11.95 -23.16 -2.04
C ASP A 107 -11.18 -23.25 -3.37
N GLY A 108 -9.99 -22.63 -3.37
CA GLY A 108 -9.00 -22.71 -4.43
C GLY A 108 -8.09 -23.94 -4.29
N ASP A 109 -7.57 -24.42 -5.40
CA ASP A 109 -6.68 -25.59 -5.46
C ASP A 109 -5.26 -25.28 -5.96
N PHE A 110 -4.76 -24.05 -5.74
CA PHE A 110 -3.39 -23.67 -6.12
C PHE A 110 -2.36 -24.60 -5.46
N ASP A 111 -1.53 -25.27 -6.26
CA ASP A 111 -0.31 -25.93 -5.78
C ASP A 111 0.81 -24.91 -5.63
N ILE A 112 0.97 -24.41 -4.41
CA ILE A 112 1.92 -23.34 -4.04
C ILE A 112 3.37 -23.68 -4.44
N SER A 113 3.73 -24.96 -4.46
CA SER A 113 5.08 -25.40 -4.82
C SER A 113 5.42 -25.14 -6.29
N ARG A 114 4.41 -24.94 -7.14
CA ARG A 114 4.54 -24.68 -8.58
C ARG A 114 4.56 -23.20 -8.94
N PHE A 115 4.76 -22.31 -7.96
CA PHE A 115 4.84 -20.87 -8.19
C PHE A 115 6.18 -20.31 -7.73
N GLY A 116 7.00 -19.78 -8.62
CA GLY A 116 8.18 -18.98 -8.29
C GLY A 116 7.81 -17.56 -7.84
N HIS A 117 8.71 -16.90 -7.12
CA HIS A 117 8.61 -15.47 -6.85
C HIS A 117 9.50 -14.69 -7.82
N ARG A 118 9.04 -13.52 -8.28
CA ARG A 118 9.83 -12.60 -9.08
C ARG A 118 9.53 -11.16 -8.69
N ALA A 119 10.56 -10.42 -8.24
CA ALA A 119 10.52 -8.97 -8.09
C ALA A 119 11.11 -8.29 -9.33
N VAL A 120 10.48 -7.21 -9.78
CA VAL A 120 10.94 -6.43 -10.95
C VAL A 120 10.95 -4.95 -10.60
N TRP A 121 12.07 -4.25 -10.84
CA TRP A 121 12.09 -2.80 -10.83
C TRP A 121 11.66 -2.26 -12.19
N ASN A 122 10.51 -1.60 -12.23
CA ASN A 122 10.00 -0.91 -13.40
C ASN A 122 10.38 0.58 -13.31
N ALA A 123 11.50 0.94 -13.92
CA ALA A 123 12.02 2.31 -13.91
C ALA A 123 11.10 3.33 -14.60
N ALA A 124 10.35 2.90 -15.63
CA ALA A 124 9.44 3.79 -16.36
C ALA A 124 8.26 4.24 -15.49
N GLU A 125 7.74 3.31 -14.68
CA GLU A 125 6.63 3.59 -13.75
C GLU A 125 7.10 4.02 -12.35
N SER A 126 8.39 3.89 -12.06
CA SER A 126 9.01 4.11 -10.74
C SER A 126 8.38 3.23 -9.65
N ARG A 127 8.32 1.91 -9.89
CA ARG A 127 7.77 0.95 -8.92
C ARG A 127 8.51 -0.38 -8.92
N VAL A 128 8.53 -1.04 -7.77
CA VAL A 128 8.80 -2.47 -7.69
C VAL A 128 7.50 -3.22 -7.96
N GLU A 129 7.55 -4.27 -8.75
CA GLU A 129 6.42 -5.16 -9.00
C GLU A 129 6.74 -6.55 -8.45
N MET A 130 5.78 -7.14 -7.75
CA MET A 130 5.88 -8.52 -7.29
C MET A 130 4.99 -9.41 -8.13
N HIS A 131 5.57 -10.52 -8.59
CA HIS A 131 4.92 -11.49 -9.45
C HIS A 131 5.04 -12.90 -8.85
N LEU A 132 4.03 -13.72 -9.07
CA LEU A 132 4.07 -15.16 -8.92
C LEU A 132 4.17 -15.81 -10.30
N VAL A 133 5.23 -16.58 -10.52
CA VAL A 133 5.56 -17.19 -11.82
C VAL A 133 5.14 -18.64 -11.80
N SER A 134 4.25 -19.04 -12.70
CA SER A 134 3.91 -20.44 -12.93
C SER A 134 5.15 -21.21 -13.41
N LEU A 135 5.54 -22.28 -12.71
CA LEU A 135 6.72 -23.09 -13.03
C LEU A 135 6.43 -24.26 -13.98
N ALA A 136 5.18 -24.36 -14.44
CA ALA A 136 4.71 -25.33 -15.41
C ALA A 136 3.28 -24.99 -15.82
N ARG A 137 2.84 -25.47 -16.99
CA ARG A 137 1.42 -25.42 -17.35
C ARG A 137 0.56 -26.09 -16.28
N GLN A 138 -0.44 -25.37 -15.78
CA GLN A 138 -1.34 -25.85 -14.72
C GLN A 138 -2.74 -25.26 -14.86
N ARG A 139 -3.75 -26.02 -14.42
CA ARG A 139 -5.13 -25.54 -14.31
C ARG A 139 -5.46 -25.41 -12.83
N VAL A 140 -6.03 -24.28 -12.45
CA VAL A 140 -6.46 -23.98 -11.08
C VAL A 140 -7.95 -23.69 -11.10
N ARG A 141 -8.68 -24.30 -10.18
CA ARG A 141 -10.10 -24.06 -9.91
C ARG A 141 -10.23 -23.30 -8.59
N VAL A 142 -10.95 -22.19 -8.62
CA VAL A 142 -11.40 -21.45 -7.42
C VAL A 142 -12.91 -21.64 -7.32
N ALA A 143 -13.33 -22.68 -6.58
CA ALA A 143 -14.69 -23.18 -6.64
C ALA A 143 -15.72 -22.17 -6.14
N SER A 144 -15.45 -21.48 -5.02
CA SER A 144 -16.39 -20.50 -4.45
C SER A 144 -16.55 -19.25 -5.31
N ALA A 145 -15.57 -18.93 -6.15
CA ALA A 145 -15.64 -17.84 -7.11
C ALA A 145 -16.19 -18.27 -8.48
N ASN A 146 -16.39 -19.58 -8.68
CA ASN A 146 -16.71 -20.18 -9.98
C ASN A 146 -15.71 -19.80 -11.09
N VAL A 147 -14.41 -19.75 -10.76
CA VAL A 147 -13.34 -19.39 -11.70
C VAL A 147 -12.47 -20.60 -12.01
N ASP A 148 -12.19 -20.80 -13.30
CA ASP A 148 -11.19 -21.76 -13.81
C ASP A 148 -10.12 -20.98 -14.55
N ILE A 149 -8.86 -21.19 -14.17
CA ILE A 149 -7.70 -20.51 -14.76
C ILE A 149 -6.77 -21.58 -15.33
N VAL A 150 -6.26 -21.34 -16.53
CA VAL A 150 -5.14 -22.09 -17.09
C VAL A 150 -3.96 -21.13 -17.14
N LEU A 151 -2.88 -21.51 -16.47
CA LEU A 151 -1.60 -20.79 -16.50
C LEU A 151 -0.63 -21.60 -17.35
N GLU A 152 0.05 -20.94 -18.29
CA GLU A 152 1.16 -21.52 -19.03
C GLU A 152 2.44 -21.61 -18.17
N ASP A 153 3.44 -22.33 -18.66
CA ASP A 153 4.78 -22.29 -18.06
C ASP A 153 5.41 -20.89 -18.25
N GLY A 154 5.94 -20.33 -17.17
CA GLY A 154 6.50 -18.97 -17.14
C GLY A 154 5.46 -17.84 -17.10
N GLU A 155 4.16 -18.14 -17.19
CA GLU A 155 3.11 -17.12 -17.06
C GLU A 155 3.10 -16.53 -15.65
N THR A 156 2.82 -15.22 -15.54
CA THR A 156 2.97 -14.50 -14.27
C THR A 156 1.68 -13.85 -13.80
N ILE A 157 1.38 -14.01 -12.52
CA ILE A 157 0.33 -13.27 -11.81
C ILE A 157 1.01 -12.09 -11.11
N TRP A 158 0.63 -10.88 -11.47
CA TRP A 158 1.08 -9.67 -10.79
C TRP A 158 0.28 -9.50 -9.49
N THR A 159 0.97 -9.52 -8.35
CA THR A 159 0.35 -9.50 -7.03
C THR A 159 0.43 -8.15 -6.33
N GLU A 160 1.50 -7.37 -6.55
CA GLU A 160 1.68 -6.08 -5.88
C GLU A 160 2.49 -5.08 -6.72
N SER A 161 2.18 -3.80 -6.55
CA SER A 161 3.01 -2.68 -6.97
C SER A 161 3.48 -1.93 -5.73
N SER A 162 4.74 -1.52 -5.69
CA SER A 162 5.23 -0.56 -4.71
C SER A 162 5.95 0.59 -5.40
N TYR A 163 5.22 1.65 -5.64
CA TYR A 163 5.70 2.90 -6.20
C TYR A 163 6.69 3.59 -5.25
N LYS A 164 7.76 4.10 -5.84
CA LYS A 164 8.83 4.84 -5.19
C LYS A 164 8.80 6.28 -5.68
N PHE A 165 9.05 7.21 -4.78
CA PHE A 165 8.79 8.62 -5.02
C PHE A 165 10.07 9.43 -5.06
N GLU A 166 10.05 10.53 -5.81
CA GLU A 166 11.01 11.61 -5.61
C GLU A 166 10.54 12.51 -4.46
N ARG A 167 11.47 13.10 -3.71
CA ARG A 167 11.17 13.98 -2.56
C ARG A 167 10.15 15.06 -2.89
N ARG A 168 10.36 15.72 -4.04
CA ARG A 168 9.51 16.79 -4.55
C ARG A 168 8.14 16.29 -5.03
N ASP A 169 8.05 15.04 -5.48
CA ASP A 169 6.81 14.46 -5.99
C ASP A 169 5.82 14.21 -4.87
N VAL A 170 6.31 13.79 -3.70
CA VAL A 170 5.48 13.67 -2.49
C VAL A 170 4.81 15.00 -2.17
N ILE A 171 5.57 16.09 -2.16
CA ILE A 171 5.07 17.45 -1.88
C ILE A 171 4.04 17.88 -2.94
N ARG A 172 4.33 17.68 -4.23
CA ARG A 172 3.40 18.04 -5.32
C ARG A 172 2.07 17.31 -5.22
N ARG A 173 2.10 16.02 -4.88
CA ARG A 173 0.88 15.21 -4.71
C ARG A 173 0.04 15.67 -3.53
N LEU A 174 0.67 16.02 -2.41
CA LEU A 174 -0.02 16.59 -1.25
C LEU A 174 -0.68 17.93 -1.61
N GLN A 175 0.03 18.81 -2.32
CA GLN A 175 -0.53 20.08 -2.81
C GLN A 175 -1.73 19.89 -3.72
N ALA A 176 -1.67 18.92 -4.65
CA ALA A 176 -2.80 18.58 -5.51
C ALA A 176 -4.04 18.10 -4.73
N ALA A 177 -3.84 17.52 -3.54
CA ALA A 177 -4.89 17.06 -2.64
C ALA A 177 -5.27 18.11 -1.56
N ALA A 178 -5.01 19.40 -1.81
CA ALA A 178 -5.32 20.50 -0.89
C ALA A 178 -4.65 20.37 0.50
N PHE A 179 -3.39 19.93 0.50
CA PHE A 179 -2.49 20.05 1.64
C PHE A 179 -1.33 21.00 1.34
N GLU A 180 -0.97 21.83 2.32
CA GLU A 180 0.25 22.62 2.30
C GLU A 180 1.37 21.87 3.03
N ALA A 181 2.46 21.54 2.35
CA ALA A 181 3.62 20.91 2.99
C ALA A 181 4.26 21.88 3.99
N VAL A 182 4.43 21.43 5.24
CA VAL A 182 5.01 22.19 6.35
C VAL A 182 6.51 21.89 6.48
N ASP A 183 6.86 20.60 6.52
CA ASP A 183 8.25 20.15 6.60
C ASP A 183 8.40 18.74 6.00
N GLN A 184 9.62 18.38 5.62
CA GLN A 184 9.97 17.06 5.12
C GLN A 184 11.30 16.61 5.70
N TRP A 185 11.27 15.50 6.44
CA TRP A 185 12.46 14.83 6.95
C TRP A 185 12.79 13.64 6.07
N VAL A 186 14.06 13.52 5.69
CA VAL A 186 14.54 12.41 4.87
C VAL A 186 15.65 11.67 5.61
N ASP A 187 15.47 10.37 5.75
CA ASP A 187 16.56 9.47 6.13
C ASP A 187 17.40 9.21 4.87
N GLU A 188 18.65 9.68 4.89
CA GLU A 188 19.57 9.55 3.75
C GLU A 188 20.14 8.13 3.59
N ALA A 189 20.12 7.30 4.65
CA ALA A 189 20.56 5.91 4.55
C ALA A 189 19.42 5.03 4.03
N ALA A 190 18.22 5.19 4.60
CA ALA A 190 17.06 4.43 4.18
C ALA A 190 16.44 4.96 2.88
N GLN A 191 16.76 6.19 2.46
CA GLN A 191 16.08 6.91 1.37
C GLN A 191 14.56 6.85 1.56
N PHE A 192 14.11 7.39 2.69
CA PHE A 192 12.69 7.41 3.10
C PHE A 192 12.32 8.82 3.57
N ALA A 193 11.19 9.32 3.10
CA ALA A 193 10.68 10.64 3.47
C ALA A 193 9.49 10.54 4.43
N LEU A 194 9.49 11.39 5.45
CA LEU A 194 8.32 11.75 6.24
C LEU A 194 7.98 13.21 5.93
N THR A 195 6.79 13.44 5.38
CA THR A 195 6.31 14.78 5.06
C THR A 195 5.14 15.12 5.98
N LEU A 196 5.27 16.23 6.71
CA LEU A 196 4.17 16.84 7.45
C LEU A 196 3.48 17.86 6.55
N ALA A 197 2.17 17.75 6.42
CA ALA A 197 1.37 18.69 5.63
C ALA A 197 0.10 19.12 6.37
N ARG A 198 -0.30 20.38 6.19
CA ARG A 198 -1.48 20.97 6.80
C ARG A 198 -2.63 20.96 5.81
N ALA A 199 -3.83 20.60 6.26
CA ALA A 199 -5.04 20.68 5.45
C ALA A 199 -5.41 22.17 5.23
N THR A 200 -5.61 22.54 3.96
CA THR A 200 -6.00 23.91 3.53
C THR A 200 -7.39 23.94 2.96
#